data_AF-A0A935ZDH6-F1
#
_entry.id   AF-A0A935ZDH6-F1
#
_cell.length_a   1.000
_cell.length_b   1.000
_cell.length_c   1.000
_cell.angle_alpha   90.00
_cell.angle_beta   90.00
_cell.angle_gamma   90.00
#
_symmetry.space_group_name_H-M   'P 1'
#
loop_
_entity.id
_entity.type
_entity.pdbx_description
1 polymer ?
#
loop_
_entity_poly.entity_id
_entity_poly.type
_entity_poly.pdbx_seq_one_letter_code
_entity_poly.pdbx_strand_id
1 'polypeptide(L)'
;MHARRRGSVLGAVFTALALQACLGETIYPCTGDLECVVEGVQGSCQSSGFCAYPDGRCPSQLRYGPAADRRFECVPVGVASDGDSHAFVATGGDTDGSSSTTAVVTSTGAIEGSGSGGCTVCDDPPGPCFEPLGACGDDGCIYTPLSSGLRCVIDDPCVTAAQCDGAGQCVVTGGMQCNVPPDSCHESRGTCERDGTCSYALKPANSPCDDDDGCTTGERCDAAGVCGGGESCTSNNPCETASCSGGTCVFAPVTDGSSCGAADSARCCGGDCVDISSDEDNCGGCGVGCDADDICESVSVTSTCDPAPANTSGRCTCDGANADCPLGQLCRTVTPFNNRCTPNSAANCVNDFVDVNLCPNYCAYP
;
A
#
# COMPACT_ATOMS: atom_id res chain seq x y z
N MET A 1 23.50 -13.40 71.63
CA MET A 1 24.21 -14.63 71.22
C MET A 1 24.03 -14.77 69.71
N HIS A 2 24.89 -14.15 68.89
CA HIS A 2 26.00 -14.80 68.16
C HIS A 2 25.60 -16.03 67.33
N ALA A 3 25.42 -15.85 66.02
CA ALA A 3 26.01 -16.72 65.00
C ALA A 3 26.00 -16.02 63.62
N ARG A 4 27.21 -15.77 63.10
CA ARG A 4 27.53 -15.31 61.75
C ARG A 4 27.72 -16.52 60.81
N ARG A 5 27.36 -16.37 59.53
CA ARG A 5 28.00 -16.96 58.33
C ARG A 5 27.75 -15.93 57.19
N ARG A 6 28.69 -15.22 56.53
CA ARG A 6 29.94 -15.56 55.80
C ARG A 6 29.73 -16.77 54.87
N GLY A 7 29.88 -16.73 53.55
CA GLY A 7 30.24 -15.77 52.51
C GLY A 7 29.76 -16.39 51.17
N SER A 8 29.72 -15.67 50.04
CA SER A 8 30.84 -15.68 49.10
C SER A 8 30.64 -14.65 47.99
N VAL A 9 31.73 -13.98 47.66
CA VAL A 9 31.92 -13.06 46.54
C VAL A 9 32.44 -13.86 45.35
N LEU A 10 31.75 -13.79 44.22
CA LEU A 10 32.25 -13.93 42.84
C LEU A 10 31.26 -13.09 42.00
N GLY A 11 31.62 -12.04 41.26
CA GLY A 11 32.90 -11.69 40.68
C GLY A 11 32.85 -11.97 39.17
N ALA A 12 32.67 -10.91 38.38
CA ALA A 12 32.92 -10.82 36.94
C ALA A 12 31.78 -11.37 36.04
N VAL A 13 31.42 -10.82 34.87
CA VAL A 13 32.08 -9.92 33.91
C VAL A 13 30.99 -9.13 33.17
N PHE A 14 31.27 -7.86 32.88
CA PHE A 14 30.54 -7.02 31.92
C PHE A 14 30.60 -7.62 30.50
N THR A 15 29.44 -7.86 29.89
CA THR A 15 29.31 -7.85 28.42
C THR A 15 27.96 -7.25 28.05
N ALA A 16 27.94 -5.91 28.05
CA ALA A 16 26.97 -5.17 27.26
C ALA A 16 27.41 -5.25 25.79
N LEU A 17 26.94 -6.25 25.06
CA LEU A 17 26.93 -6.17 23.59
C LEU A 17 25.70 -5.36 23.19
N ALA A 18 25.87 -4.05 23.14
CA ALA A 18 25.04 -3.20 22.32
C ALA A 18 25.40 -3.48 20.85
N LEU A 19 24.62 -4.34 20.17
CA LEU A 19 24.52 -4.26 18.71
C LEU A 19 23.62 -3.08 18.37
N GLN A 20 24.19 -1.87 18.40
CA GLN A 20 23.72 -0.78 17.57
C GLN A 20 24.26 -1.05 16.17
N ALA A 21 23.52 -1.82 15.39
CA ALA A 21 23.67 -1.79 13.94
C ALA A 21 23.25 -0.38 13.49
N CYS A 22 24.14 0.30 12.78
CA CYS A 22 24.01 1.66 12.30
C CYS A 22 22.67 1.91 11.59
N LEU A 23 21.77 2.66 12.22
CA LEU A 23 20.78 3.49 11.53
C LEU A 23 21.00 4.93 12.00
N GLY A 24 22.21 5.43 11.80
CA GLY A 24 22.38 6.86 11.61
C GLY A 24 22.02 7.12 10.15
N GLU A 25 21.01 7.96 9.90
CA GLU A 25 20.79 8.59 8.60
C GLU A 25 22.05 9.37 8.23
N THR A 26 23.05 8.69 7.67
CA THR A 26 24.20 9.36 7.10
C THR A 26 23.73 9.97 5.80
N ILE A 27 23.35 11.24 5.89
CA ILE A 27 23.41 12.18 4.79
C ILE A 27 24.71 11.89 4.05
N TYR A 28 24.63 11.46 2.78
CA TYR A 28 25.78 11.24 1.91
C TYR A 28 26.00 12.53 1.13
N PRO A 29 26.78 13.50 1.66
CA PRO A 29 27.21 14.61 0.83
C PRO A 29 28.13 14.05 -0.25
N CYS A 30 27.87 14.40 -1.50
CA CYS A 30 28.75 14.08 -2.61
C CYS A 30 29.62 15.29 -2.95
N THR A 31 30.83 15.01 -3.44
CA THR A 31 31.77 15.98 -4.00
C THR A 31 31.99 15.77 -5.50
N GLY A 32 31.52 14.65 -6.04
CA GLY A 32 31.49 14.38 -7.47
C GLY A 32 30.57 13.22 -7.84
N ASP A 33 30.27 13.08 -9.14
CA ASP A 33 29.28 12.13 -9.66
C ASP A 33 29.60 10.67 -9.33
N LEU A 34 30.88 10.30 -9.30
CA LEU A 34 31.32 8.92 -9.02
C LEU A 34 30.89 8.42 -7.63
N GLU A 35 30.55 9.32 -6.71
CA GLU A 35 30.07 8.98 -5.36
C GLU A 35 28.55 8.72 -5.34
N CYS A 36 27.86 9.04 -6.43
CA CYS A 36 26.41 8.91 -6.58
C CYS A 36 26.03 7.60 -7.28
N VAL A 37 26.34 6.45 -6.68
CA VAL A 37 25.95 5.14 -7.22
C VAL A 37 25.06 4.41 -6.22
N VAL A 38 23.83 4.11 -6.63
CA VAL A 38 22.87 3.33 -5.83
C VAL A 38 22.38 2.16 -6.68
N GLU A 39 22.56 0.94 -6.17
CA GLU A 39 22.12 -0.30 -6.84
C GLU A 39 22.60 -0.44 -8.30
N GLY A 40 23.78 0.11 -8.61
CA GLY A 40 24.37 0.10 -9.95
C GLY A 40 23.87 1.20 -10.89
N VAL A 41 22.95 2.05 -10.44
CA VAL A 41 22.51 3.24 -11.18
C VAL A 41 23.42 4.42 -10.86
N GLN A 42 24.02 4.99 -11.91
CA GLN A 42 24.86 6.18 -11.82
C GLN A 42 23.99 7.45 -11.77
N GLY A 43 24.11 8.21 -10.70
CA GLY A 43 23.52 9.54 -10.53
C GLY A 43 24.53 10.66 -10.76
N SER A 44 24.09 11.89 -10.51
CA SER A 44 24.89 13.12 -10.62
C SER A 44 24.88 13.90 -9.30
N CYS A 45 26.05 14.38 -8.89
CA CYS A 45 26.21 15.20 -7.72
C CYS A 45 25.78 16.64 -8.01
N GLN A 46 24.77 17.13 -7.30
CA GLN A 46 24.26 18.49 -7.48
C GLN A 46 25.12 19.49 -6.71
N SER A 47 25.05 20.76 -7.10
CA SER A 47 25.75 21.87 -6.41
C SER A 47 25.33 22.05 -4.95
N SER A 48 24.16 21.52 -4.58
CA SER A 48 23.68 21.43 -3.20
C SER A 48 24.43 20.38 -2.36
N GLY A 49 25.34 19.62 -2.96
CA GLY A 49 26.13 18.57 -2.29
C GLY A 49 25.39 17.25 -2.15
N PHE A 50 24.27 17.05 -2.86
CA PHE A 50 23.47 15.82 -2.78
C PHE A 50 23.37 15.11 -4.11
N CYS A 51 23.32 13.78 -4.06
CA CYS A 51 23.13 12.95 -5.24
C CYS A 51 21.69 13.06 -5.78
N ALA A 52 21.57 13.23 -7.09
CA ALA A 52 20.33 13.09 -7.82
C ALA A 52 20.44 11.96 -8.86
N TYR A 53 19.35 11.24 -9.08
CA TYR A 53 19.29 10.07 -9.95
C TYR A 53 18.31 10.30 -11.10
N PRO A 54 18.52 9.66 -12.27
CA PRO A 54 17.62 9.77 -13.40
C PRO A 54 16.17 9.42 -13.03
N ASP A 55 15.25 10.36 -13.28
CA ASP A 55 13.81 10.16 -13.13
C ASP A 55 13.07 10.94 -14.21
N GLY A 56 12.47 10.22 -15.16
CA GLY A 56 11.71 10.79 -16.27
C GLY A 56 10.44 11.55 -15.86
N ARG A 57 9.99 11.41 -14.61
CA ARG A 57 8.84 12.15 -14.06
C ARG A 57 9.23 13.56 -13.61
N CYS A 58 10.51 13.88 -13.52
CA CYS A 58 10.99 15.21 -13.16
C CYS A 58 11.25 16.07 -14.41
N PRO A 59 10.88 17.38 -14.40
CA PRO A 59 11.18 18.29 -15.51
C PRO A 59 12.68 18.40 -15.83
N SER A 60 13.54 18.23 -14.84
CA SER A 60 15.01 18.18 -14.97
C SER A 60 15.56 16.80 -15.33
N GLN A 61 14.69 15.79 -15.47
CA GLN A 61 15.04 14.37 -15.58
C GLN A 61 15.82 13.81 -14.37
N LEU A 62 15.87 14.54 -13.24
CA LEU A 62 16.64 14.18 -12.05
C LEU A 62 15.82 14.35 -10.77
N ARG A 63 15.92 13.38 -9.85
CA ARG A 63 15.33 13.42 -8.50
C ARG A 63 16.39 13.23 -7.42
N TYR A 64 16.32 14.03 -6.36
CA TYR A 64 17.21 13.86 -5.21
C TYR A 64 17.01 12.51 -4.51
N GLY A 65 18.13 11.87 -4.17
CA GLY A 65 18.13 10.59 -3.49
C GLY A 65 17.64 10.65 -2.04
N PRO A 66 17.48 9.48 -1.40
CA PRO A 66 16.95 9.37 -0.03
C PRO A 66 17.77 10.13 1.02
N ALA A 67 19.07 10.32 0.77
CA ALA A 67 20.01 10.96 1.69
C ALA A 67 20.10 12.50 1.52
N ALA A 68 19.28 13.09 0.65
CA ALA A 68 19.24 14.53 0.45
C ALA A 68 18.30 15.21 1.47
N ASP A 69 18.62 16.45 1.86
CA ASP A 69 17.72 17.30 2.65
C ASP A 69 16.38 17.58 1.93
N ARG A 70 16.40 17.47 0.60
CA ARG A 70 15.24 17.50 -0.31
C ARG A 70 14.89 16.11 -0.85
N ARG A 71 14.87 15.11 0.03
CA ARG A 71 14.61 13.70 -0.31
C ARG A 71 13.41 13.55 -1.25
N PHE A 72 13.64 12.87 -2.36
CA PHE A 72 12.63 12.58 -3.39
C PHE A 72 12.01 13.81 -4.09
N GLU A 73 12.56 15.01 -3.92
CA GLU A 73 12.14 16.18 -4.69
C GLU A 73 12.83 16.18 -6.08
N CYS A 74 12.14 16.69 -7.10
CA CYS A 74 12.77 16.91 -8.40
C CYS A 74 13.86 18.00 -8.29
N VAL A 75 14.99 17.78 -8.95
CA VAL A 75 16.03 18.80 -9.03
C VAL A 75 15.46 20.00 -9.82
N PRO A 76 15.54 21.23 -9.32
CA PRO A 76 15.09 22.39 -10.07
C PRO A 76 15.83 22.50 -11.39
N VAL A 77 15.12 22.73 -12.50
CA VAL A 77 15.76 23.13 -13.75
C VAL A 77 16.39 24.50 -13.55
N GLY A 78 17.71 24.58 -13.60
CA GLY A 78 18.40 25.86 -13.54
C GLY A 78 17.99 26.70 -14.75
N VAL A 79 17.25 27.79 -14.54
CA VAL A 79 17.31 28.92 -15.47
C VAL A 79 18.73 29.46 -15.35
N ALA A 80 19.50 29.34 -16.43
CA ALA A 80 20.87 29.82 -16.49
C ALA A 80 20.91 31.27 -16.00
N SER A 81 21.52 31.47 -14.83
CA SER A 81 21.88 32.79 -14.35
C SER A 81 23.25 33.08 -14.96
N ASP A 82 23.27 34.06 -15.86
CA ASP A 82 24.47 34.57 -16.52
C ASP A 82 25.58 34.98 -15.53
N GLY A 83 26.82 34.71 -15.91
CA GLY A 83 28.06 35.18 -15.24
C GLY A 83 29.16 34.12 -15.26
N ASP A 84 29.83 33.88 -16.40
CA ASP A 84 31.12 34.48 -16.83
C ASP A 84 32.36 33.67 -16.36
N SER A 85 33.40 33.35 -17.14
CA SER A 85 33.67 33.39 -18.60
C SER A 85 34.97 32.61 -18.90
N HIS A 86 35.05 31.98 -20.09
CA HIS A 86 36.20 32.01 -21.03
C HIS A 86 35.66 31.54 -22.41
N ALA A 87 35.19 32.46 -23.27
CA ALA A 87 35.80 32.95 -24.53
C ALA A 87 36.15 31.83 -25.56
N PHE A 88 35.61 31.83 -26.80
CA PHE A 88 36.02 32.74 -27.89
C PHE A 88 34.99 32.86 -29.06
N VAL A 89 34.36 34.06 -29.16
CA VAL A 89 34.08 34.98 -30.31
C VAL A 89 33.59 34.49 -31.70
N ALA A 90 32.42 35.00 -32.14
CA ALA A 90 32.25 35.94 -33.29
C ALA A 90 30.76 36.37 -33.47
N THR A 91 30.34 37.56 -32.99
CA THR A 91 30.13 38.88 -33.68
C THR A 91 28.69 39.20 -34.10
N GLY A 92 28.10 40.22 -33.43
CA GLY A 92 27.05 41.17 -33.86
C GLY A 92 25.62 40.62 -33.96
N GLY A 93 24.61 41.03 -33.18
CA GLY A 93 24.14 42.40 -32.90
C GLY A 93 23.22 42.85 -34.07
N ASP A 94 21.96 43.25 -33.92
CA ASP A 94 21.14 43.65 -32.78
C ASP A 94 19.63 43.63 -33.18
N THR A 95 18.80 43.43 -32.14
CA THR A 95 17.48 44.02 -31.83
C THR A 95 16.28 43.98 -32.79
N ASP A 96 15.22 43.39 -32.24
CA ASP A 96 13.82 43.83 -32.15
C ASP A 96 13.01 44.19 -33.40
N GLY A 97 11.89 43.48 -33.56
CA GLY A 97 10.84 43.88 -34.48
C GLY A 97 9.65 42.94 -34.48
N SER A 98 8.73 43.18 -33.56
CA SER A 98 7.37 42.65 -33.46
C SER A 98 6.72 42.18 -34.78
N SER A 99 6.04 41.04 -34.69
CA SER A 99 4.99 40.63 -35.61
C SER A 99 3.90 41.70 -35.73
N SER A 100 3.64 42.17 -36.95
CA SER A 100 2.30 42.59 -37.40
C SER A 100 2.19 42.62 -38.92
N THR A 101 1.27 41.79 -39.42
CA THR A 101 0.36 42.02 -40.56
C THR A 101 0.93 42.31 -41.96
N THR A 102 0.58 41.38 -42.86
CA THR A 102 -0.07 41.65 -44.16
C THR A 102 0.64 42.58 -45.14
N ALA A 103 1.25 42.00 -46.18
CA ALA A 103 1.23 42.57 -47.52
C ALA A 103 1.26 41.46 -48.57
N VAL A 104 0.13 41.33 -49.26
CA VAL A 104 0.04 40.70 -50.58
C VAL A 104 0.91 41.52 -51.53
N VAL A 105 1.93 40.89 -52.13
CA VAL A 105 2.54 41.38 -53.36
C VAL A 105 2.57 40.23 -54.36
N THR A 106 1.54 40.21 -55.19
CA THR A 106 1.55 39.53 -56.48
C THR A 106 2.33 40.40 -57.46
N SER A 107 3.42 39.86 -58.01
CA SER A 107 3.82 40.11 -59.39
C SER A 107 4.90 39.12 -59.81
N THR A 108 4.45 38.05 -60.47
CA THR A 108 4.97 37.55 -61.76
C THR A 108 6.43 37.85 -62.08
N GLY A 109 7.28 36.82 -61.96
CA GLY A 109 8.51 36.63 -62.71
C GLY A 109 8.56 35.19 -63.18
N ALA A 110 8.37 34.99 -64.48
CA ALA A 110 8.46 33.69 -65.14
C ALA A 110 9.93 33.31 -65.37
N ILE A 111 10.22 32.03 -65.16
CA ILE A 111 11.15 31.21 -65.96
C ILE A 111 10.43 29.85 -66.08
N GLU A 112 9.70 29.64 -67.18
CA GLU A 112 10.13 28.89 -68.37
C GLU A 112 10.14 27.37 -68.11
N GLY A 113 9.37 26.65 -68.92
CA GLY A 113 9.17 25.21 -68.79
C GLY A 113 10.29 24.35 -69.35
N SER A 114 10.19 23.05 -69.02
CA SER A 114 10.66 21.86 -69.73
C SER A 114 12.04 21.88 -70.41
N GLY A 115 12.95 21.07 -69.86
CA GLY A 115 14.12 20.59 -70.60
C GLY A 115 15.05 19.74 -69.75
N SER A 116 15.15 18.45 -70.09
CA SER A 116 16.23 17.53 -69.73
C SER A 116 17.59 18.22 -69.55
N GLY A 117 18.16 18.19 -68.33
CA GLY A 117 19.37 18.94 -68.02
C GLY A 117 20.03 18.57 -66.70
N GLY A 118 20.29 17.27 -66.47
CA GLY A 118 21.32 16.71 -65.59
C GLY A 118 21.18 16.88 -64.06
N CYS A 119 21.18 15.77 -63.30
CA CYS A 119 21.61 15.86 -61.89
C CYS A 119 23.05 16.39 -61.90
N THR A 120 23.29 17.48 -61.19
CA THR A 120 24.64 18.02 -60.98
C THR A 120 25.14 17.74 -59.57
N VAL A 121 24.22 17.59 -58.60
CA VAL A 121 24.47 17.22 -57.21
C VAL A 121 23.27 16.42 -56.71
N CYS A 122 23.53 15.28 -56.06
CA CYS A 122 22.53 14.30 -55.64
C CYS A 122 22.73 14.03 -54.12
N ASP A 123 22.50 15.05 -53.28
CA ASP A 123 22.79 15.03 -51.82
C ASP A 123 21.51 15.11 -50.95
N ASP A 124 20.34 14.92 -51.56
CA ASP A 124 19.02 15.01 -50.93
C ASP A 124 18.23 13.70 -51.15
N PRO A 125 18.51 12.67 -50.33
CA PRO A 125 17.89 11.36 -50.49
C PRO A 125 16.39 11.38 -50.14
N PRO A 126 15.56 10.49 -50.71
CA PRO A 126 14.11 10.47 -50.47
C PRO A 126 13.71 10.14 -49.02
N GLY A 127 14.62 9.61 -48.21
CA GLY A 127 14.34 9.23 -46.83
C GLY A 127 15.54 8.59 -46.13
N PRO A 128 15.38 8.20 -44.85
CA PRO A 128 16.47 7.73 -44.00
C PRO A 128 16.99 6.33 -44.35
N CYS A 129 16.33 5.63 -45.30
CA CYS A 129 16.68 4.29 -45.74
C CYS A 129 17.39 4.27 -47.11
N PHE A 130 18.01 5.39 -47.50
CA PHE A 130 18.82 5.52 -48.71
C PHE A 130 20.23 6.00 -48.34
N GLU A 131 21.21 5.63 -49.16
CA GLU A 131 22.55 6.19 -49.06
C GLU A 131 22.52 7.73 -49.19
N PRO A 132 23.36 8.46 -48.44
CA PRO A 132 23.31 9.92 -48.40
C PRO A 132 23.74 10.61 -49.70
N LEU A 133 24.45 9.89 -50.58
CA LEU A 133 24.91 10.39 -51.87
C LEU A 133 24.32 9.53 -52.99
N GLY A 134 23.62 10.17 -53.93
CA GLY A 134 23.03 9.56 -55.12
C GLY A 134 23.89 9.71 -56.38
N ALA A 135 23.49 9.03 -57.45
CA ALA A 135 24.10 9.13 -58.77
C ALA A 135 23.14 9.78 -59.79
N CYS A 136 23.70 10.47 -60.78
CA CYS A 136 22.93 11.06 -61.86
C CYS A 136 22.46 9.99 -62.84
N GLY A 137 21.15 9.81 -62.97
CA GLY A 137 20.52 9.03 -64.03
C GLY A 137 19.89 9.90 -65.11
N ASP A 138 19.32 9.26 -66.12
CA ASP A 138 18.66 9.92 -67.26
C ASP A 138 17.44 10.75 -66.83
N ASP A 139 16.75 10.31 -65.77
CA ASP A 139 15.53 10.93 -65.23
C ASP A 139 15.71 11.61 -63.86
N GLY A 140 16.96 11.89 -63.44
CA GLY A 140 17.25 12.61 -62.18
C GLY A 140 18.19 11.88 -61.22
N CYS A 141 18.05 12.14 -59.92
CA CYS A 141 18.89 11.55 -58.89
C CYS A 141 18.44 10.13 -58.55
N ILE A 142 19.34 9.16 -58.60
CA ILE A 142 19.10 7.77 -58.21
C ILE A 142 19.86 7.48 -56.92
N TYR A 143 19.16 7.01 -55.89
CA TYR A 143 19.75 6.65 -54.59
C TYR A 143 19.65 5.15 -54.37
N THR A 144 20.71 4.53 -53.86
CA THR A 144 20.71 3.11 -53.49
C THR A 144 20.03 2.93 -52.13
N PRO A 145 19.04 2.01 -52.01
CA PRO A 145 18.47 1.65 -50.72
C PRO A 145 19.50 1.04 -49.77
N LEU A 146 19.41 1.41 -48.49
CA LEU A 146 20.18 0.77 -47.42
C LEU A 146 19.70 -0.67 -47.21
N SER A 147 20.61 -1.54 -46.76
CA SER A 147 20.31 -2.96 -46.51
C SER A 147 19.21 -3.13 -45.47
N SER A 148 18.43 -4.22 -45.61
CA SER A 148 17.40 -4.58 -44.64
C SER A 148 17.98 -4.73 -43.22
N GLY A 149 17.22 -4.28 -42.21
CA GLY A 149 17.59 -4.40 -40.80
C GLY A 149 18.40 -3.22 -40.24
N LEU A 150 18.85 -2.29 -41.10
CA LEU A 150 19.50 -1.07 -40.62
C LEU A 150 18.48 -0.18 -39.89
N ARG A 151 18.89 0.41 -38.76
CA ARG A 151 18.02 1.29 -37.96
C ARG A 151 17.66 2.55 -38.74
N CYS A 152 16.39 2.92 -38.68
CA CYS A 152 15.87 4.18 -39.18
C CYS A 152 14.94 4.80 -38.13
N VAL A 153 14.59 6.08 -38.30
CA VAL A 153 13.73 6.81 -37.36
C VAL A 153 12.42 7.14 -38.05
N ILE A 154 11.32 6.82 -37.38
CA ILE A 154 9.98 7.29 -37.72
C ILE A 154 9.62 8.32 -36.65
N ASP A 155 9.22 9.53 -37.06
CA ASP A 155 8.83 10.60 -36.14
C ASP A 155 7.40 10.37 -35.62
N ASP A 156 7.26 9.28 -34.87
CA ASP A 156 6.04 8.86 -34.19
C ASP A 156 6.44 8.34 -32.80
N PRO A 157 5.99 8.97 -31.70
CA PRO A 157 6.37 8.58 -30.35
C PRO A 157 5.90 7.17 -29.96
N CYS A 158 4.95 6.58 -30.70
CA CYS A 158 4.49 5.21 -30.51
C CYS A 158 5.40 4.18 -31.17
N VAL A 159 6.39 4.58 -31.97
CA VAL A 159 7.36 3.70 -32.62
C VAL A 159 8.64 3.65 -31.79
N THR A 160 8.87 2.52 -31.12
CA THR A 160 10.08 2.29 -30.31
C THR A 160 11.21 1.65 -31.11
N ALA A 161 10.89 1.05 -32.25
CA ALA A 161 11.87 0.53 -33.19
C ALA A 161 11.35 0.55 -34.63
N ALA A 162 12.22 0.97 -35.55
CA ALA A 162 12.00 0.89 -36.99
C ALA A 162 13.28 0.48 -37.72
N GLN A 163 13.13 -0.24 -38.82
CA GLN A 163 14.24 -0.75 -39.62
C GLN A 163 13.96 -0.59 -41.11
N CYS A 164 15.02 -0.45 -41.91
CA CYS A 164 14.90 -0.43 -43.36
C CYS A 164 14.51 -1.82 -43.90
N ASP A 165 13.68 -1.87 -44.92
CA ASP A 165 13.23 -3.11 -45.55
C ASP A 165 14.15 -3.61 -46.68
N GLY A 166 15.16 -2.83 -47.09
CA GLY A 166 16.04 -3.12 -48.22
C GLY A 166 15.54 -2.58 -49.57
N ALA A 167 14.32 -2.05 -49.62
CA ALA A 167 13.73 -1.37 -50.78
C ALA A 167 13.67 0.16 -50.62
N GLY A 168 14.14 0.67 -49.47
CA GLY A 168 14.22 2.11 -49.18
C GLY A 168 13.11 2.59 -48.26
N GLN A 169 12.29 1.69 -47.70
CA GLN A 169 11.23 2.05 -46.78
C GLN A 169 11.65 1.77 -45.33
N CYS A 170 11.38 2.73 -44.45
CA CYS A 170 11.51 2.56 -43.01
C CYS A 170 10.21 1.93 -42.47
N VAL A 171 10.28 0.72 -41.93
CA VAL A 171 9.12 -0.04 -41.42
C VAL A 171 9.18 -0.20 -39.91
N VAL A 172 8.02 -0.10 -39.25
CA VAL A 172 7.90 -0.29 -37.80
C VAL A 172 8.20 -1.75 -37.45
N THR A 173 9.14 -1.96 -36.53
CA THR A 173 9.49 -3.28 -35.98
C THR A 173 9.23 -3.40 -34.49
N GLY A 174 8.93 -2.29 -33.80
CA GLY A 174 8.54 -2.26 -32.40
C GLY A 174 7.70 -1.02 -32.08
N GLY A 175 6.65 -1.23 -31.29
CA GLY A 175 5.75 -0.18 -30.80
C GLY A 175 5.82 -0.01 -29.29
N MET A 176 5.34 1.12 -28.78
CA MET A 176 5.14 1.34 -27.36
C MET A 176 4.15 0.31 -26.78
N GLN A 177 4.46 -0.21 -25.59
CA GLN A 177 3.60 -1.17 -24.90
C GLN A 177 2.84 -0.46 -23.77
N CYS A 178 1.53 -0.32 -23.93
CA CYS A 178 0.63 0.24 -22.93
C CYS A 178 0.06 -0.87 -22.05
N ASN A 179 0.85 -1.33 -21.07
CA ASN A 179 0.49 -2.42 -20.15
C ASN A 179 0.45 -1.99 -18.67
N VAL A 180 0.52 -0.68 -18.41
CA VAL A 180 0.49 -0.09 -17.07
C VAL A 180 -0.72 0.87 -17.00
N PRO A 181 -1.93 0.35 -16.75
CA PRO A 181 -3.11 1.18 -16.58
C PRO A 181 -2.99 2.09 -15.34
N PRO A 182 -3.76 3.19 -15.27
CA PRO A 182 -3.71 4.12 -14.15
C PRO A 182 -4.28 3.54 -12.85
N ASP A 183 -5.26 2.64 -12.92
CA ASP A 183 -5.91 2.02 -11.76
C ASP A 183 -6.56 0.66 -12.13
N SER A 184 -7.18 0.04 -11.13
CA SER A 184 -7.86 -1.26 -11.22
C SER A 184 -9.13 -1.26 -12.09
N CYS A 185 -9.65 -0.10 -12.48
CA CYS A 185 -10.87 0.10 -13.25
C CYS A 185 -10.63 0.33 -14.74
N HIS A 186 -9.36 0.32 -15.16
CA HIS A 186 -8.96 0.38 -16.54
C HIS A 186 -8.51 -0.99 -17.06
N GLU A 187 -8.72 -1.24 -18.35
CA GLU A 187 -8.28 -2.46 -19.00
C GLU A 187 -6.75 -2.62 -18.95
N SER A 188 -6.28 -3.86 -18.86
CA SER A 188 -4.84 -4.16 -18.75
C SER A 188 -4.02 -3.80 -20.00
N ARG A 189 -4.68 -3.52 -21.12
CA ARG A 189 -4.05 -3.14 -22.39
C ARG A 189 -4.62 -1.81 -22.89
N GLY A 190 -3.72 -0.88 -23.15
CA GLY A 190 -4.02 0.41 -23.70
C GLY A 190 -3.63 0.55 -25.18
N THR A 191 -3.94 1.72 -25.74
CA THR A 191 -3.52 2.16 -27.08
C THR A 191 -2.57 3.32 -26.93
N CYS A 192 -1.47 3.31 -27.68
CA CYS A 192 -0.58 4.46 -27.73
C CYS A 192 -1.20 5.55 -28.62
N GLU A 193 -1.35 6.75 -28.05
CA GLU A 193 -1.86 7.95 -28.70
C GLU A 193 -0.73 8.73 -29.37
N ARG A 194 -1.09 9.60 -30.32
CA ARG A 194 -0.12 10.31 -31.16
C ARG A 194 0.83 11.24 -30.40
N ASP A 195 0.50 11.61 -29.16
CA ASP A 195 1.34 12.39 -28.25
C ASP A 195 2.30 11.52 -27.42
N GLY A 196 2.30 10.20 -27.63
CA GLY A 196 3.10 9.23 -26.88
C GLY A 196 2.49 8.82 -25.53
N THR A 197 1.24 9.22 -25.24
CA THR A 197 0.53 8.78 -24.04
C THR A 197 -0.21 7.47 -24.28
N CYS A 198 -0.47 6.71 -23.22
CA CYS A 198 -1.27 5.49 -23.30
C CYS A 198 -2.70 5.78 -22.84
N SER A 199 -3.68 5.50 -23.70
CA SER A 199 -5.09 5.49 -23.34
C SER A 199 -5.55 4.08 -22.98
N TYR A 200 -6.46 3.95 -22.02
CA TYR A 200 -6.99 2.66 -21.57
C TYR A 200 -8.51 2.70 -21.56
N ALA A 201 -9.16 1.65 -22.05
CA ALA A 201 -10.61 1.52 -21.96
C ALA A 201 -11.03 1.27 -20.50
N LEU A 202 -12.21 1.78 -20.13
CA LEU A 202 -12.80 1.49 -18.82
C LEU A 202 -13.32 0.05 -18.78
N LYS A 203 -13.13 -0.61 -17.64
CA LYS A 203 -13.84 -1.85 -17.33
C LYS A 203 -15.34 -1.58 -17.16
N PRO A 204 -16.21 -2.59 -17.31
CA PRO A 204 -17.64 -2.45 -17.04
C PRO A 204 -17.91 -1.95 -15.62
N ALA A 205 -18.92 -1.10 -15.45
CA ALA A 205 -19.42 -0.74 -14.12
C ALA A 205 -19.78 -2.00 -13.31
N ASN A 206 -19.58 -1.94 -12.00
CA ASN A 206 -19.64 -3.03 -11.04
C ASN A 206 -18.54 -4.10 -11.16
N SER A 207 -17.52 -3.89 -11.99
CA SER A 207 -16.33 -4.77 -11.98
C SER A 207 -15.64 -4.68 -10.60
N PRO A 208 -15.12 -5.79 -10.05
CA PRO A 208 -14.31 -5.74 -8.84
C PRO A 208 -13.07 -4.87 -9.06
N CYS A 209 -12.76 -4.04 -8.08
CA CYS A 209 -11.56 -3.24 -8.03
C CYS A 209 -11.07 -3.12 -6.59
N ASP A 210 -9.96 -2.42 -6.40
CA ASP A 210 -9.41 -2.05 -5.11
C ASP A 210 -9.09 -0.55 -5.21
N ASP A 211 -9.56 0.24 -4.25
CA ASP A 211 -9.33 1.70 -4.18
C ASP A 211 -8.10 2.06 -3.33
N ASP A 212 -7.28 1.05 -2.99
CA ASP A 212 -6.11 1.12 -2.13
C ASP A 212 -6.45 1.54 -0.68
N ASP A 213 -7.74 1.62 -0.31
CA ASP A 213 -8.19 1.75 1.07
C ASP A 213 -8.49 0.38 1.67
N GLY A 214 -7.50 -0.22 2.33
CA GLY A 214 -7.68 -1.49 3.04
C GLY A 214 -8.65 -1.45 4.24
N CYS A 215 -9.32 -0.32 4.48
CA CYS A 215 -10.42 -0.19 5.44
C CYS A 215 -11.82 -0.29 4.82
N THR A 216 -11.90 -0.44 3.50
CA THR A 216 -13.10 -0.87 2.79
C THR A 216 -12.88 -2.25 2.19
N THR A 217 -13.97 -2.96 1.96
CA THR A 217 -13.94 -4.18 1.14
C THR A 217 -15.10 -4.21 0.15
N GLY A 218 -14.88 -4.84 -1.01
CA GLY A 218 -15.94 -5.10 -1.98
C GLY A 218 -16.19 -3.95 -2.94
N GLU A 219 -15.17 -3.12 -3.16
CA GLU A 219 -15.13 -1.96 -4.04
C GLU A 219 -15.49 -2.34 -5.47
N ARG A 220 -16.12 -1.39 -6.17
CA ARG A 220 -16.57 -1.59 -7.53
C ARG A 220 -16.32 -0.41 -8.45
N CYS A 221 -16.13 -0.79 -9.71
CA CYS A 221 -16.27 0.01 -10.91
C CYS A 221 -17.47 0.97 -10.91
N ASP A 222 -17.30 2.28 -10.82
CA ASP A 222 -18.35 3.17 -11.34
C ASP A 222 -18.28 3.27 -12.88
N ALA A 223 -19.26 3.94 -13.50
CA ALA A 223 -19.30 4.09 -14.95
C ALA A 223 -18.25 5.08 -15.52
N ALA A 224 -17.58 5.83 -14.66
CA ALA A 224 -16.54 6.79 -15.00
C ALA A 224 -15.12 6.22 -14.80
N GLY A 225 -14.99 4.97 -14.34
CA GLY A 225 -13.70 4.34 -14.10
C GLY A 225 -13.11 4.62 -12.72
N VAL A 226 -13.92 5.12 -11.78
CA VAL A 226 -13.47 5.35 -10.40
C VAL A 226 -13.75 4.08 -9.59
N CYS A 227 -12.73 3.61 -8.89
CA CYS A 227 -12.90 2.55 -7.88
C CYS A 227 -13.36 3.16 -6.56
N GLY A 228 -14.40 2.58 -5.97
CA GLY A 228 -14.83 2.93 -4.61
C GLY A 228 -16.11 2.20 -4.21
N GLY A 229 -16.73 2.67 -3.14
CA GLY A 229 -18.03 2.15 -2.68
C GLY A 229 -17.97 0.78 -1.99
N GLY A 230 -16.84 0.42 -1.37
CA GLY A 230 -16.74 -0.74 -0.49
C GLY A 230 -17.44 -0.53 0.86
N GLU A 231 -17.76 -1.64 1.54
CA GLU A 231 -18.28 -1.62 2.90
C GLU A 231 -17.13 -1.33 3.87
N SER A 232 -17.33 -0.39 4.78
CA SER A 232 -16.36 -0.11 5.84
C SER A 232 -16.11 -1.35 6.71
N CYS A 233 -14.94 -1.43 7.34
CA CYS A 233 -14.63 -2.46 8.35
C CYS A 233 -15.79 -2.60 9.36
N THR A 234 -16.52 -3.70 9.27
CA THR A 234 -17.57 -4.08 10.22
C THR A 234 -17.30 -5.50 10.70
N SER A 235 -17.65 -5.79 11.95
CA SER A 235 -17.64 -7.17 12.46
C SER A 235 -19.07 -7.67 12.55
N ASN A 236 -19.27 -8.90 12.09
CA ASN A 236 -20.51 -9.65 12.35
C ASN A 236 -20.47 -10.38 13.69
N ASN A 237 -19.32 -10.37 14.37
CA ASN A 237 -19.19 -10.90 15.72
C ASN A 237 -19.58 -9.79 16.73
N PRO A 238 -20.65 -9.95 17.53
CA PRO A 238 -21.04 -8.96 18.53
C PRO A 238 -20.01 -8.77 19.64
N CYS A 239 -19.04 -9.67 19.76
CA CYS A 239 -17.97 -9.63 20.75
C CYS A 239 -16.66 -9.05 20.22
N GLU A 240 -16.73 -8.33 19.10
CA GLU A 240 -15.61 -7.58 18.55
C GLU A 240 -16.06 -6.18 18.12
N THR A 241 -15.16 -5.22 18.26
CA THR A 241 -15.27 -3.91 17.60
C THR A 241 -14.31 -3.85 16.42
N ALA A 242 -14.83 -3.56 15.23
CA ALA A 242 -14.03 -3.29 14.05
C ALA A 242 -13.60 -1.83 14.02
N SER A 243 -12.34 -1.56 13.68
CA SER A 243 -11.83 -0.22 13.45
C SER A 243 -10.77 -0.20 12.35
N CYS A 244 -10.59 0.97 11.73
CA CYS A 244 -9.57 1.18 10.72
C CYS A 244 -8.30 1.74 11.38
N SER A 245 -7.18 1.04 11.25
CA SER A 245 -5.89 1.52 11.73
C SER A 245 -4.80 1.28 10.69
N GLY A 246 -4.35 2.36 10.04
CA GLY A 246 -3.26 2.29 9.07
C GLY A 246 -3.61 1.56 7.77
N GLY A 247 -4.84 1.71 7.27
CA GLY A 247 -5.30 1.01 6.05
C GLY A 247 -5.51 -0.49 6.25
N THR A 248 -5.71 -0.92 7.50
CA THR A 248 -6.01 -2.32 7.83
C THR A 248 -7.18 -2.36 8.80
N CYS A 249 -8.16 -3.22 8.52
CA CYS A 249 -9.21 -3.54 9.48
C CYS A 249 -8.60 -4.26 10.68
N VAL A 250 -8.72 -3.66 11.85
CA VAL A 250 -8.33 -4.26 13.13
C VAL A 250 -9.59 -4.56 13.94
N PHE A 251 -9.63 -5.76 14.50
CA PHE A 251 -10.72 -6.25 15.34
C PHE A 251 -10.21 -6.36 16.77
N ALA A 252 -10.85 -5.65 17.68
CA ALA A 252 -10.54 -5.71 19.11
C ALA A 252 -11.68 -6.43 19.84
N PRO A 253 -11.38 -7.34 20.78
CA PRO A 253 -12.41 -8.00 21.55
C PRO A 253 -13.16 -6.97 22.41
N VAL A 254 -14.47 -7.13 22.46
CA VAL A 254 -15.33 -6.46 23.45
C VAL A 254 -14.98 -7.00 24.83
N THR A 255 -15.07 -6.15 25.86
CA THR A 255 -14.78 -6.52 27.24
C THR A 255 -15.55 -7.76 27.68
N ASP A 256 -14.85 -8.69 28.33
CA ASP A 256 -15.46 -9.90 28.88
C ASP A 256 -16.63 -9.57 29.80
N GLY A 257 -17.71 -10.33 29.67
CA GLY A 257 -18.93 -10.11 30.43
C GLY A 257 -19.89 -9.08 29.86
N SER A 258 -19.60 -8.49 28.70
CA SER A 258 -20.57 -7.69 27.96
C SER A 258 -21.66 -8.60 27.38
N SER A 259 -22.93 -8.15 27.40
CA SER A 259 -24.03 -8.88 26.76
C SER A 259 -23.81 -9.06 25.26
N CYS A 260 -24.05 -10.27 24.74
CA CYS A 260 -24.02 -10.55 23.32
C CYS A 260 -25.21 -11.41 22.91
N GLY A 261 -25.97 -11.00 21.90
CA GLY A 261 -27.16 -11.75 21.48
C GLY A 261 -28.39 -11.57 22.37
N ALA A 262 -29.37 -12.47 22.22
CA ALA A 262 -30.72 -12.31 22.75
C ALA A 262 -30.98 -13.00 24.09
N ALA A 263 -30.09 -13.92 24.52
CA ALA A 263 -30.23 -14.61 25.79
C ALA A 263 -29.62 -13.76 26.92
N ASP A 264 -30.33 -13.66 28.04
CA ASP A 264 -29.87 -12.90 29.21
C ASP A 264 -28.58 -13.47 29.82
N SER A 265 -28.20 -14.70 29.50
CA SER A 265 -26.95 -15.36 29.88
C SER A 265 -25.84 -15.28 28.82
N ALA A 266 -26.09 -14.72 27.64
CA ALA A 266 -25.07 -14.72 26.59
C ALA A 266 -24.09 -13.56 26.80
N ARG A 267 -22.80 -13.88 26.95
CA ARG A 267 -21.72 -12.95 27.29
C ARG A 267 -20.52 -13.12 26.39
N CYS A 268 -19.87 -12.01 26.07
CA CYS A 268 -18.58 -12.03 25.41
C CYS A 268 -17.54 -12.59 26.36
N CYS A 269 -16.87 -13.67 25.97
CA CYS A 269 -15.79 -14.29 26.74
C CYS A 269 -14.65 -14.60 25.78
N GLY A 270 -13.53 -13.89 25.92
CA GLY A 270 -12.36 -14.07 25.06
C GLY A 270 -12.59 -13.70 23.58
N GLY A 271 -13.61 -12.89 23.28
CA GLY A 271 -13.99 -12.51 21.92
C GLY A 271 -15.10 -13.37 21.30
N ASP A 272 -15.54 -14.43 21.97
CA ASP A 272 -16.65 -15.27 21.53
C ASP A 272 -17.92 -14.99 22.34
N CYS A 273 -19.08 -15.14 21.70
CA CYS A 273 -20.37 -15.01 22.39
C CYS A 273 -20.79 -16.35 22.98
N VAL A 274 -20.75 -16.46 24.31
CA VAL A 274 -20.92 -17.71 25.06
C VAL A 274 -22.14 -17.65 25.98
N ASP A 275 -22.91 -18.72 26.05
CA ASP A 275 -23.99 -18.87 27.04
C ASP A 275 -23.42 -19.34 28.38
N ILE A 276 -23.16 -18.39 29.28
CA ILE A 276 -22.57 -18.68 30.60
C ILE A 276 -23.52 -19.43 31.55
N SER A 277 -24.75 -19.77 31.11
CA SER A 277 -25.67 -20.59 31.90
C SER A 277 -25.49 -22.10 31.71
N SER A 278 -24.77 -22.51 30.68
CA SER A 278 -24.63 -23.92 30.29
C SER A 278 -23.26 -24.29 29.73
N ASP A 279 -22.43 -23.31 29.36
CA ASP A 279 -21.06 -23.54 28.91
C ASP A 279 -20.16 -23.97 30.07
N GLU A 280 -19.49 -25.13 29.92
CA GLU A 280 -18.66 -25.76 30.95
C GLU A 280 -17.36 -25.02 31.23
N ASP A 281 -16.83 -24.30 30.24
CA ASP A 281 -15.59 -23.52 30.36
C ASP A 281 -15.86 -22.08 30.84
N ASN A 282 -17.11 -21.63 30.79
CA ASN A 282 -17.55 -20.29 31.16
C ASN A 282 -18.76 -20.30 32.09
N CYS A 283 -18.79 -21.26 33.01
CA CYS A 283 -19.96 -21.55 33.82
C CYS A 283 -20.20 -20.50 34.92
N GLY A 284 -21.25 -19.71 34.72
CA GLY A 284 -21.56 -18.57 35.57
C GLY A 284 -20.60 -17.41 35.39
N GLY A 285 -19.75 -17.43 34.35
CA GLY A 285 -18.81 -16.38 34.07
C GLY A 285 -17.70 -16.70 33.08
N CYS A 286 -17.18 -15.68 32.39
CA CYS A 286 -16.05 -15.86 31.47
C CYS A 286 -14.81 -16.44 32.18
N GLY A 287 -14.27 -17.51 31.62
CA GLY A 287 -13.11 -18.23 32.15
C GLY A 287 -13.38 -18.98 33.47
N VAL A 288 -14.63 -19.11 33.88
CA VAL A 288 -15.03 -19.89 35.07
C VAL A 288 -15.34 -21.32 34.63
N GLY A 289 -14.29 -22.09 34.37
CA GLY A 289 -14.42 -23.50 34.02
C GLY A 289 -14.83 -24.37 35.22
N CYS A 290 -15.70 -25.34 34.99
CA CYS A 290 -15.96 -26.40 35.96
C CYS A 290 -14.77 -27.35 36.07
N ASP A 291 -14.64 -28.03 37.21
CA ASP A 291 -13.66 -29.09 37.35
C ASP A 291 -13.95 -30.26 36.39
N ALA A 292 -12.93 -31.08 36.11
CA ALA A 292 -13.06 -32.19 35.20
C ALA A 292 -14.18 -33.15 35.65
N ASP A 293 -15.09 -33.48 34.72
CA ASP A 293 -16.29 -34.31 34.91
C ASP A 293 -17.49 -33.62 35.61
N ASP A 294 -17.38 -32.34 36.00
CA ASP A 294 -18.52 -31.54 36.45
C ASP A 294 -19.26 -30.89 35.28
N ILE A 295 -20.56 -30.64 35.48
CA ILE A 295 -21.46 -30.08 34.47
C ILE A 295 -21.81 -28.65 34.85
N CYS A 296 -21.86 -27.76 33.86
CA CYS A 296 -22.47 -26.46 34.04
C CYS A 296 -23.99 -26.53 33.89
N GLU A 297 -24.74 -26.06 34.89
CA GLU A 297 -26.19 -26.00 34.79
C GLU A 297 -26.80 -24.70 35.29
N SER A 298 -27.85 -24.27 34.58
CA SER A 298 -28.82 -23.32 35.09
C SER A 298 -29.72 -24.00 36.11
N VAL A 299 -29.78 -23.44 37.33
CA VAL A 299 -30.60 -24.00 38.40
C VAL A 299 -32.00 -23.38 38.35
N SER A 300 -32.93 -24.01 37.62
CA SER A 300 -34.29 -23.49 37.41
C SER A 300 -35.07 -23.15 38.68
N VAL A 301 -34.79 -23.82 39.80
CA VAL A 301 -35.41 -23.54 41.11
C VAL A 301 -34.99 -22.18 41.69
N THR A 302 -33.97 -21.51 41.16
CA THR A 302 -33.64 -20.12 41.53
C THR A 302 -34.48 -19.07 40.80
N SER A 303 -35.42 -19.48 39.94
CA SER A 303 -36.35 -18.56 39.25
C SER A 303 -37.30 -17.83 40.20
N THR A 304 -37.49 -18.33 41.43
CA THR A 304 -38.30 -17.69 42.47
C THR A 304 -37.49 -16.81 43.44
N CYS A 305 -36.18 -16.75 43.27
CA CYS A 305 -35.31 -15.90 44.08
C CYS A 305 -35.42 -14.43 43.65
N ASP A 306 -35.08 -13.51 44.55
CA ASP A 306 -34.96 -12.08 44.25
C ASP A 306 -33.55 -11.59 44.63
N PRO A 307 -32.70 -11.20 43.66
CA PRO A 307 -32.92 -11.33 42.21
C PRO A 307 -32.90 -12.80 41.74
N ALA A 308 -33.48 -13.08 40.56
CA ALA A 308 -33.62 -14.43 40.01
C ALA A 308 -32.47 -14.79 39.05
N PRO A 309 -31.45 -15.58 39.46
CA PRO A 309 -30.32 -15.90 38.59
C PRO A 309 -30.56 -17.07 37.61
N ALA A 310 -31.75 -17.68 37.64
CA ALA A 310 -32.02 -18.80 36.75
C ALA A 310 -31.98 -18.35 35.29
N ASN A 311 -31.28 -19.12 34.44
CA ASN A 311 -31.07 -18.85 33.01
C ASN A 311 -30.31 -17.56 32.70
N THR A 312 -29.71 -16.92 33.72
CA THR A 312 -28.83 -15.75 33.55
C THR A 312 -27.41 -16.02 34.03
N SER A 313 -27.21 -17.08 34.82
CA SER A 313 -25.90 -17.56 35.27
C SER A 313 -25.92 -19.07 35.48
N GLY A 314 -24.84 -19.72 35.09
CA GLY A 314 -24.61 -21.16 35.29
C GLY A 314 -23.97 -21.43 36.63
N ARG A 315 -23.97 -22.72 37.01
CA ARG A 315 -23.30 -23.22 38.22
C ARG A 315 -22.72 -24.60 37.94
N CYS A 316 -21.45 -24.79 38.30
CA CYS A 316 -20.86 -26.10 38.29
C CYS A 316 -21.52 -27.02 39.32
N THR A 317 -21.62 -28.30 38.98
CA THR A 317 -21.89 -29.35 39.95
C THR A 317 -20.71 -29.53 40.92
N CYS A 318 -20.96 -30.20 42.04
CA CYS A 318 -19.93 -30.57 43.01
C CYS A 318 -20.42 -31.76 43.83
N ASP A 319 -19.52 -32.60 44.36
CA ASP A 319 -19.87 -33.78 45.17
C ASP A 319 -19.69 -33.52 46.68
N GLY A 320 -20.26 -32.40 47.13
CA GLY A 320 -20.23 -32.00 48.53
C GLY A 320 -18.90 -31.41 49.02
N ALA A 321 -17.87 -31.31 48.18
CA ALA A 321 -16.60 -30.69 48.51
C ALA A 321 -16.46 -29.30 47.88
N ASN A 322 -16.00 -28.31 48.66
CA ASN A 322 -15.74 -26.96 48.14
C ASN A 322 -14.54 -26.92 47.18
N ALA A 323 -13.71 -27.95 47.17
CA ALA A 323 -12.55 -28.04 46.29
C ALA A 323 -12.96 -28.24 44.83
N ASP A 324 -14.14 -28.84 44.60
CA ASP A 324 -14.73 -29.08 43.28
C ASP A 324 -15.26 -27.79 42.63
N CYS A 325 -15.33 -26.71 43.40
CA CYS A 325 -15.96 -25.48 42.98
C CYS A 325 -14.93 -24.43 42.54
N PRO A 326 -15.11 -23.82 41.35
CA PRO A 326 -14.15 -22.87 40.81
C PRO A 326 -14.05 -21.62 41.67
N LEU A 327 -12.90 -20.93 41.58
CA LEU A 327 -12.65 -19.65 42.27
C LEU A 327 -12.84 -19.70 43.80
N GLY A 328 -12.75 -20.88 44.43
CA GLY A 328 -12.94 -21.04 45.87
C GLY A 328 -14.39 -20.86 46.33
N GLN A 329 -15.35 -21.10 45.44
CA GLN A 329 -16.77 -21.15 45.73
C GLN A 329 -17.11 -22.26 46.73
N LEU A 330 -18.31 -22.22 47.29
CA LEU A 330 -18.80 -23.25 48.22
C LEU A 330 -19.69 -24.25 47.48
N CYS A 331 -19.50 -25.54 47.79
CA CYS A 331 -20.45 -26.56 47.41
C CYS A 331 -21.64 -26.55 48.37
N ARG A 332 -22.84 -26.26 47.86
CA ARG A 332 -24.06 -26.23 48.66
C ARG A 332 -24.41 -27.64 49.15
N THR A 333 -24.87 -27.75 50.40
CA THR A 333 -25.27 -29.03 51.01
C THR A 333 -26.76 -29.10 51.37
N VAL A 334 -27.50 -28.02 51.14
CA VAL A 334 -28.90 -27.89 51.54
C VAL A 334 -29.84 -27.95 50.32
N THR A 335 -30.84 -28.82 50.40
CA THR A 335 -31.93 -28.92 49.40
C THR A 335 -32.71 -27.59 49.34
N PRO A 336 -33.11 -27.10 48.15
CA PRO A 336 -33.04 -27.76 46.83
C PRO A 336 -31.77 -27.49 46.03
N PHE A 337 -30.75 -26.86 46.61
CA PHE A 337 -29.56 -26.39 45.89
C PHE A 337 -28.32 -27.24 46.17
N ASN A 338 -28.48 -28.41 46.79
CA ASN A 338 -27.35 -29.27 47.13
C ASN A 338 -26.56 -29.65 45.86
N ASN A 339 -25.24 -29.81 46.01
CA ASN A 339 -24.33 -30.20 44.93
C ASN A 339 -24.20 -29.16 43.82
N ARG A 340 -24.35 -27.88 44.16
CA ARG A 340 -24.15 -26.74 43.25
C ARG A 340 -23.17 -25.75 43.84
N CYS A 341 -22.25 -25.29 43.02
CA CYS A 341 -21.30 -24.25 43.41
C CYS A 341 -21.99 -22.89 43.54
N THR A 342 -21.60 -22.17 44.59
CA THR A 342 -22.09 -20.82 44.88
C THR A 342 -20.91 -19.94 45.29
N PRO A 343 -20.78 -18.71 44.77
CA PRO A 343 -19.92 -17.73 45.41
C PRO A 343 -20.41 -17.42 46.83
N ASN A 344 -19.47 -17.15 47.72
CA ASN A 344 -19.72 -16.72 49.09
C ASN A 344 -19.25 -15.28 49.34
N SER A 345 -18.52 -14.70 48.39
CA SER A 345 -17.99 -13.34 48.44
C SER A 345 -17.60 -12.84 47.06
N ALA A 346 -17.32 -11.53 46.96
CA ALA A 346 -16.80 -10.90 45.75
C ALA A 346 -15.49 -11.51 45.24
N ALA A 347 -14.69 -12.14 46.10
CA ALA A 347 -13.45 -12.80 45.69
C ALA A 347 -13.68 -14.04 44.81
N ASN A 348 -14.90 -14.60 44.81
CA ASN A 348 -15.26 -15.74 43.97
C ASN A 348 -15.84 -15.33 42.61
N CYS A 349 -15.93 -14.02 42.33
CA CYS A 349 -16.52 -13.49 41.11
C CYS A 349 -15.48 -12.74 40.30
N VAL A 350 -15.55 -12.91 38.97
CA VAL A 350 -14.79 -12.09 38.02
C VAL A 350 -15.41 -10.68 37.93
N ASN A 351 -16.74 -10.60 38.03
CA ASN A 351 -17.50 -9.35 38.04
C ASN A 351 -18.22 -9.16 39.39
N ASP A 352 -19.51 -8.85 39.36
CA ASP A 352 -20.23 -8.39 40.54
C ASP A 352 -20.79 -9.54 41.35
N PHE A 353 -20.47 -9.61 42.63
CA PHE A 353 -21.10 -10.58 43.52
C PHE A 353 -22.49 -10.11 43.95
N VAL A 354 -23.47 -10.99 43.77
CA VAL A 354 -24.85 -10.77 44.19
C VAL A 354 -25.20 -11.76 45.31
N ASP A 355 -25.45 -11.20 46.48
CA ASP A 355 -26.04 -11.91 47.61
C ASP A 355 -27.55 -12.07 47.36
N VAL A 356 -28.03 -13.32 47.37
CA VAL A 356 -29.43 -13.64 47.15
C VAL A 356 -29.99 -14.27 48.41
N ASN A 357 -30.85 -13.52 49.10
CA ASN A 357 -31.39 -13.92 50.39
C ASN A 357 -32.07 -15.30 50.31
N LEU A 358 -31.64 -16.23 51.17
CA LEU A 358 -32.13 -17.62 51.23
C LEU A 358 -31.93 -18.46 49.94
N CYS A 359 -31.16 -17.96 48.97
CA CYS A 359 -30.86 -18.63 47.71
C CYS A 359 -29.34 -18.72 47.44
N PRO A 360 -28.93 -19.44 46.38
CA PRO A 360 -27.59 -19.39 45.82
C PRO A 360 -27.22 -17.98 45.32
N ASN A 361 -26.19 -17.40 45.92
CA ASN A 361 -25.52 -16.20 45.41
C ASN A 361 -24.96 -16.46 44.00
N TYR A 362 -24.68 -15.43 43.22
CA TYR A 362 -24.10 -15.59 41.88
C TYR A 362 -23.21 -14.41 41.53
N CYS A 363 -22.48 -14.55 40.42
CA CYS A 363 -21.75 -13.45 39.82
C CYS A 363 -22.61 -12.85 38.72
N ALA A 364 -22.97 -11.58 38.85
CA ALA A 364 -23.70 -10.83 37.84
C ALA A 364 -22.75 -10.20 36.83
N TYR A 365 -23.26 -10.05 35.62
CA TYR A 365 -22.57 -9.50 34.47
C TYR A 365 -23.41 -8.35 33.92
N PRO A 366 -22.78 -7.27 33.44
CA PRO A 366 -23.47 -6.11 32.89
C PRO A 366 -24.30 -6.44 31.64
#